data_AF-A0A182SRJ0-F1
#
_entry.id   AF-A0A182SRJ0-F1
#
_cell.length_a   1.000
_cell.length_b   1.000
_cell.length_c   1.000
_cell.angle_alpha   90.00
_cell.angle_beta   90.00
_cell.angle_gamma   90.00
#
_symmetry.space_group_name_H-M   'P 1'
#
loop_
_entity.id
_entity.type
_entity.pdbx_description
1 polymer ?
#
loop_
_entity_poly.entity_id
_entity_poly.type
_entity_poly.pdbx_seq_one_letter_code
_entity_poly.pdbx_strand_id
1 'polypeptide(L)'
;VHPCEQSSCYPATGNLLIGRENRLEASSTCGTVRSERYCIVSHLEEKKCFLCDTRRETENDPMRNHRIGQIIYKMQPGTVEQTWWQSENGRENVTIQLDLEAEFHFTHLIIVFATFRPAAMLIERSYDFGKTWHVYKYFAHSCRESFPHAPLIARNITDVICDHRYSGVEPSKNGEVIYRVLPPNMN
;
A
#
# COMPACT_ATOMS: atom_id res chain seq x y z
N VAL A 1 -3.89 -40.70 10.94
CA VAL A 1 -3.18 -39.79 11.86
C VAL A 1 -2.95 -38.51 11.10
N HIS A 2 -3.50 -37.39 11.58
CA HIS A 2 -3.40 -36.11 10.90
C HIS A 2 -1.94 -35.62 10.99
N PRO A 3 -1.35 -34.98 9.96
CA PRO A 3 0.06 -34.54 9.99
C PRO A 3 0.42 -33.65 11.19
N CYS A 4 -0.56 -32.89 11.71
CA CYS A 4 -0.43 -32.10 12.94
C CYS A 4 -0.25 -32.91 14.23
N GLU A 5 -0.61 -34.20 14.24
CA GLU A 5 -0.51 -35.05 15.44
C GLU A 5 0.90 -35.62 15.63
N GLN A 6 1.75 -35.53 14.61
CA GLN A 6 3.11 -36.09 14.60
C GLN A 6 4.21 -35.03 14.49
N SER A 7 3.85 -33.79 14.14
CA SER A 7 4.81 -32.70 13.91
C SER A 7 4.14 -31.34 14.04
N SER A 8 4.94 -30.27 14.11
CA SER A 8 4.43 -28.90 14.05
C SER A 8 3.66 -28.67 12.76
N CYS A 9 2.47 -28.11 12.87
CA CYS A 9 1.69 -27.69 11.70
C CYS A 9 1.34 -26.21 11.80
N TYR A 10 1.30 -25.58 10.63
CA TYR A 10 1.07 -24.15 10.48
C TYR A 10 0.01 -23.94 9.40
N PRO A 11 -0.88 -22.93 9.54
CA PRO A 11 -1.86 -22.61 8.52
C PRO A 11 -1.17 -22.15 7.23
N ALA A 12 -1.86 -22.31 6.10
CA ALA A 12 -1.38 -21.80 4.82
C ALA A 12 -1.25 -20.26 4.87
N THR A 13 -0.18 -19.72 4.28
CA THR A 13 0.00 -18.27 4.11
C THR A 13 -0.87 -17.76 2.98
N GLY A 14 -1.39 -16.54 3.10
CA GLY A 14 -2.22 -15.92 2.06
C GLY A 14 -2.21 -14.40 2.13
N ASN A 15 -2.79 -13.76 1.11
CA ASN A 15 -2.95 -12.31 1.07
C ASN A 15 -4.13 -11.89 1.97
N LEU A 16 -3.83 -11.09 3.00
CA LEU A 16 -4.81 -10.64 3.99
C LEU A 16 -5.89 -9.71 3.41
N LEU A 17 -5.66 -9.09 2.24
CA LEU A 17 -6.65 -8.25 1.56
C LEU A 17 -7.83 -9.06 0.98
N ILE A 18 -7.60 -10.34 0.63
CA ILE A 18 -8.64 -11.16 -0.02
C ILE A 18 -9.77 -11.41 0.98
N GLY A 19 -10.99 -11.06 0.57
CA GLY A 19 -12.20 -11.20 1.39
C GLY A 19 -12.40 -10.10 2.44
N ARG A 20 -11.56 -9.05 2.46
CA ARG A 20 -11.62 -7.96 3.46
C ARG A 20 -11.82 -6.57 2.84
N GLU A 21 -12.49 -6.50 1.69
CA GLU A 21 -12.80 -5.22 1.02
C GLU A 21 -13.57 -4.25 1.92
N ASN A 22 -14.50 -4.77 2.73
CA ASN A 22 -15.29 -3.99 3.68
C ASN A 22 -14.53 -3.57 4.94
N ARG A 23 -13.26 -3.93 5.09
CA ARG A 23 -12.38 -3.54 6.20
C ARG A 23 -11.20 -2.69 5.75
N LEU A 24 -11.24 -2.25 4.50
CA LEU A 24 -10.20 -1.47 3.87
C LEU A 24 -10.72 -0.04 3.66
N GLU A 25 -10.01 0.91 4.21
CA GLU A 25 -10.40 2.32 4.19
C GLU A 25 -9.26 3.20 3.69
N ALA A 26 -9.61 4.32 3.07
CA ALA A 26 -8.67 5.36 2.67
C ALA A 26 -9.20 6.73 3.10
N SER A 27 -8.33 7.59 3.62
CA SER A 27 -8.74 8.92 4.10
C SER A 27 -9.08 9.91 2.99
N SER A 28 -8.67 9.63 1.75
CA SER A 28 -9.00 10.41 0.56
C SER A 28 -9.24 9.48 -0.62
N THR A 29 -10.18 9.83 -1.49
CA THR A 29 -10.44 9.14 -2.75
C THR A 29 -11.00 10.15 -3.74
N CYS A 30 -10.45 10.19 -4.96
CA CYS A 30 -10.93 11.12 -5.98
C CYS A 30 -12.35 10.80 -6.42
N GLY A 31 -13.08 11.81 -6.89
CA GLY A 31 -14.32 11.62 -7.61
C GLY A 31 -15.51 11.20 -6.74
N THR A 32 -15.43 11.32 -5.42
CA THR A 32 -16.46 10.83 -4.48
C THR A 32 -17.72 11.70 -4.48
N VAL A 33 -17.59 13.01 -4.72
CA VAL A 33 -18.71 13.96 -4.76
C VAL A 33 -19.10 14.33 -6.19
N ARG A 34 -18.11 14.57 -7.05
CA ARG A 34 -18.27 14.92 -8.46
C ARG A 34 -17.07 14.41 -9.23
N SER A 35 -17.21 14.25 -10.55
CA SER A 35 -16.07 13.85 -11.38
C SER A 35 -14.91 14.85 -11.27
N GLU A 36 -13.70 14.33 -11.08
CA GLU A 36 -12.45 15.07 -10.93
C GLU A 36 -11.51 14.77 -12.09
N ARG A 37 -10.91 15.81 -12.67
CA ARG A 37 -9.89 15.64 -13.71
C ARG A 37 -8.54 15.39 -13.07
N TYR A 38 -7.83 14.34 -13.49
CA TYR A 38 -6.45 14.09 -13.12
C TYR A 38 -5.59 13.91 -14.37
N CYS A 39 -4.27 14.01 -14.24
CA CYS A 39 -3.37 13.80 -15.37
C CYS A 39 -2.17 12.98 -14.94
N ILE A 40 -1.77 12.06 -15.81
CA ILE A 40 -0.61 11.22 -15.63
C ILE A 40 0.56 11.92 -16.33
N VAL A 41 1.63 12.17 -15.57
CA VAL A 41 2.87 12.76 -16.07
C VAL A 41 3.94 11.67 -16.12
N SER A 42 4.61 11.54 -17.26
CA SER A 42 5.74 10.63 -17.49
C SER A 42 6.95 11.47 -17.90
N HIS A 43 8.16 10.98 -17.63
CA HIS A 43 9.40 11.67 -18.03
C HIS A 43 9.61 11.73 -19.56
N LEU A 44 8.88 10.92 -20.33
CA LEU A 44 9.11 10.74 -21.78
C LEU A 44 7.86 10.95 -22.66
N GLU A 45 6.66 11.03 -22.07
CA GLU A 45 5.41 11.18 -22.83
C GLU A 45 4.70 12.50 -22.55
N GLU A 46 3.88 12.95 -23.50
CA GLU A 46 2.96 14.06 -23.29
C GLU A 46 1.97 13.77 -22.15
N LYS A 47 1.62 14.82 -21.40
CA LYS A 47 0.67 14.78 -20.29
C LYS A 47 -0.71 14.31 -20.77
N LYS A 48 -1.12 13.10 -20.37
CA LYS A 48 -2.46 12.56 -20.65
C LYS A 48 -3.37 12.80 -19.45
N CYS A 49 -4.57 13.31 -19.70
CA CYS A 49 -5.55 13.61 -18.66
C CYS A 49 -6.80 12.75 -18.79
N PHE A 50 -7.37 12.39 -17.64
CA PHE A 50 -8.50 11.49 -17.50
C PHE A 50 -9.48 12.05 -16.46
N LEU A 51 -10.63 11.39 -16.33
CA LEU A 51 -11.64 11.70 -15.32
C LEU A 51 -11.72 10.58 -14.30
N CYS A 52 -11.59 10.93 -13.02
CA CYS A 52 -11.95 10.08 -11.91
C CYS A 52 -13.39 10.38 -11.51
N ASP A 53 -14.18 9.35 -11.34
CA ASP A 53 -15.55 9.40 -10.84
C ASP A 53 -15.75 8.14 -10.02
N THR A 54 -15.86 8.29 -8.70
CA THR A 54 -15.93 7.16 -7.76
C THR A 54 -17.35 7.03 -7.17
N ARG A 55 -18.32 7.72 -7.76
CA ARG A 55 -19.73 7.61 -7.36
C ARG A 55 -20.34 6.28 -7.85
N ARG A 56 -21.46 5.89 -7.25
CA ARG A 56 -22.12 4.59 -7.49
C ARG A 56 -22.47 4.33 -8.96
N GLU A 57 -22.74 5.38 -9.72
CA GLU A 57 -23.09 5.28 -11.14
C GLU A 57 -21.96 4.72 -12.01
N THR A 58 -20.72 4.80 -11.52
CA THR A 58 -19.50 4.36 -12.22
C THR A 58 -18.84 3.16 -11.56
N GLU A 59 -19.49 2.52 -10.58
CA GLU A 59 -18.90 1.43 -9.78
C GLU A 59 -18.39 0.25 -10.62
N ASN A 60 -19.00 0.02 -11.78
CA ASN A 60 -18.62 -1.04 -12.73
C ASN A 60 -17.65 -0.57 -13.83
N ASP A 61 -17.16 0.67 -13.77
CA ASP A 61 -16.18 1.22 -14.72
C ASP A 61 -14.81 1.37 -14.03
N PRO A 62 -13.93 0.35 -14.11
CA PRO A 62 -12.61 0.37 -13.45
C PRO A 62 -11.66 1.44 -14.02
N MET A 63 -11.98 2.06 -15.16
CA MET A 63 -11.17 3.13 -15.73
C MET A 63 -11.50 4.51 -15.15
N ARG A 64 -12.70 4.65 -14.60
CA ARG A 64 -13.15 5.90 -13.97
C ARG A 64 -13.23 5.80 -12.45
N ASN A 65 -13.57 4.63 -11.92
CA ASN A 65 -13.84 4.41 -10.50
C ASN A 65 -12.63 3.81 -9.78
N HIS A 66 -11.88 4.68 -9.11
CA HIS A 66 -10.63 4.38 -8.43
C HIS A 66 -10.82 4.22 -6.91
N ARG A 67 -11.89 3.53 -6.50
CA ARG A 67 -12.19 3.26 -5.08
C ARG A 67 -11.12 2.38 -4.42
N ILE A 68 -11.05 2.42 -3.09
CA ILE A 68 -10.02 1.68 -2.34
C ILE A 68 -10.05 0.17 -2.58
N GLY A 69 -11.22 -0.43 -2.81
CA GLY A 69 -11.36 -1.84 -3.15
C GLY A 69 -10.64 -2.29 -4.44
N GLN A 70 -10.28 -1.35 -5.32
CA GLN A 70 -9.55 -1.64 -6.57
C GLN A 70 -8.10 -2.11 -6.35
N ILE A 71 -7.53 -1.96 -5.13
CA ILE A 71 -6.20 -2.48 -4.82
C ILE A 71 -6.19 -3.98 -4.51
N ILE A 72 -7.38 -4.58 -4.30
CA ILE A 72 -7.50 -6.01 -4.02
C ILE A 72 -7.34 -6.75 -5.34
N TYR A 73 -6.17 -7.34 -5.54
CA TYR A 73 -5.87 -8.11 -6.75
C TYR A 73 -6.81 -9.31 -6.85
N LYS A 74 -7.81 -9.22 -7.73
CA LYS A 74 -8.70 -10.33 -8.09
C LYS A 74 -8.00 -11.08 -9.22
N MET A 75 -7.27 -12.15 -8.90
CA MET A 75 -6.77 -13.11 -9.92
C MET A 75 -8.00 -13.68 -10.66
N GLN A 76 -8.43 -13.04 -11.74
CA GLN A 76 -9.45 -13.56 -12.64
C GLN A 76 -8.75 -13.99 -13.94
N PRO A 77 -8.77 -15.29 -14.29
CA PRO A 77 -8.24 -15.76 -15.57
C PRO A 77 -8.86 -14.96 -16.72
N GLY A 78 -8.04 -14.27 -17.53
CA GLY A 78 -8.51 -13.53 -18.70
C GLY A 78 -8.81 -12.03 -18.49
N THR A 79 -8.60 -11.48 -17.30
CA THR A 79 -8.68 -10.01 -17.09
C THR A 79 -7.28 -9.39 -17.02
N VAL A 80 -7.02 -8.48 -17.95
CA VAL A 80 -5.75 -7.74 -18.11
C VAL A 80 -5.97 -6.26 -17.73
N GLU A 81 -7.01 -5.95 -16.97
CA GLU A 81 -7.29 -4.57 -16.58
C GLU A 81 -6.60 -4.26 -15.26
N GLN A 82 -5.55 -3.44 -15.32
CA GLN A 82 -4.92 -2.87 -14.13
C GLN A 82 -5.90 -1.91 -13.45
N THR A 83 -6.37 -2.30 -12.27
CA THR A 83 -7.17 -1.46 -11.38
C THR A 83 -6.28 -0.82 -10.32
N TRP A 84 -6.65 0.37 -9.85
CA TRP A 84 -5.94 1.04 -8.76
C TRP A 84 -6.87 1.92 -7.93
N TRP A 85 -6.41 2.28 -6.74
CA TRP A 85 -7.02 3.33 -5.93
C TRP A 85 -6.29 4.65 -6.14
N GLN A 86 -7.03 5.77 -6.07
CA GLN A 86 -6.46 7.09 -6.22
C GLN A 86 -7.08 8.10 -5.24
N SER A 87 -6.23 8.86 -4.55
CA SER A 87 -6.61 9.99 -3.70
C SER A 87 -7.09 11.19 -4.53
N GLU A 88 -7.72 12.17 -3.87
CA GLU A 88 -7.95 13.48 -4.50
C GLU A 88 -6.63 14.12 -4.94
N ASN A 89 -6.66 14.91 -6.02
CA ASN A 89 -5.47 15.56 -6.56
C ASN A 89 -4.80 16.49 -5.53
N GLY A 90 -3.47 16.40 -5.40
CA GLY A 90 -2.68 17.31 -4.55
C GLY A 90 -2.80 17.04 -3.04
N ARG A 91 -3.45 15.96 -2.62
CA ARG A 91 -3.43 15.53 -1.21
C ARG A 91 -2.12 14.84 -0.88
N GLU A 92 -1.39 15.41 0.08
CA GLU A 92 -0.12 14.85 0.56
C GLU A 92 -0.30 13.93 1.77
N ASN A 93 -1.23 14.26 2.67
CA ASN A 93 -1.52 13.49 3.87
C ASN A 93 -2.68 12.53 3.61
N VAL A 94 -2.34 11.31 3.18
CA VAL A 94 -3.31 10.24 2.90
C VAL A 94 -2.94 8.97 3.63
N THR A 95 -3.93 8.29 4.19
CA THR A 95 -3.77 7.00 4.88
C THR A 95 -4.60 5.94 4.17
N ILE A 96 -4.09 4.71 4.20
CA ILE A 96 -4.82 3.49 3.85
C ILE A 96 -4.74 2.59 5.07
N GLN A 97 -5.88 2.10 5.54
CA GLN A 97 -5.99 1.25 6.72
C GLN A 97 -6.71 -0.05 6.38
N LEU A 98 -6.15 -1.17 6.86
CA LEU A 98 -6.78 -2.49 6.80
C LEU A 98 -7.02 -2.97 8.23
N ASP A 99 -8.28 -3.14 8.59
CA ASP A 99 -8.66 -3.68 9.88
C ASP A 99 -8.80 -5.21 9.80
N LEU A 100 -8.18 -5.91 10.74
CA LEU A 100 -8.22 -7.36 10.82
C LEU A 100 -9.13 -7.80 11.98
N GLU A 101 -9.91 -8.84 11.75
CA GLU A 101 -10.85 -9.41 12.74
C GLU A 101 -10.17 -10.18 13.87
N ALA A 102 -8.88 -10.47 13.71
CA ALA A 102 -8.07 -11.24 14.64
C ALA A 102 -6.61 -10.80 14.51
N GLU A 103 -5.75 -11.36 15.35
CA GLU A 103 -4.30 -11.20 15.24
C GLU A 103 -3.73 -12.11 14.15
N PHE A 104 -2.85 -11.56 13.32
CA PHE A 104 -2.20 -12.29 12.23
C PHE A 104 -0.68 -12.14 12.28
N HIS A 105 0.02 -13.21 11.92
CA HIS A 105 1.45 -13.14 11.63
C HIS A 105 1.67 -12.49 10.27
N PHE A 106 2.10 -11.24 10.31
CA PHE A 106 2.43 -10.46 9.13
C PHE A 106 3.88 -10.74 8.70
N THR A 107 4.11 -11.00 7.41
CA THR A 107 5.44 -11.36 6.88
C THR A 107 6.08 -10.23 6.06
N HIS A 108 5.33 -9.72 5.08
CA HIS A 108 5.79 -8.67 4.18
C HIS A 108 4.59 -7.94 3.56
N LEU A 109 4.84 -6.70 3.11
CA LEU A 109 3.92 -5.87 2.34
C LEU A 109 4.61 -5.47 1.03
N ILE A 110 3.87 -5.54 -0.06
CA ILE A 110 4.27 -5.06 -1.38
C ILE A 110 3.20 -4.08 -1.82
N ILE A 111 3.60 -2.84 -2.10
CA ILE A 111 2.73 -1.82 -2.69
C ILE A 111 3.28 -1.49 -4.06
N VAL A 112 2.42 -1.55 -5.07
CA VAL A 112 2.73 -1.15 -6.45
C VAL A 112 1.97 0.14 -6.73
N PHE A 113 2.69 1.22 -7.03
CA PHE A 113 2.07 2.53 -7.27
C PHE A 113 1.74 2.71 -8.75
N ALA A 114 0.52 3.17 -9.03
CA ALA A 114 0.06 3.52 -10.39
C ALA A 114 0.71 4.82 -10.92
N THR A 115 1.30 5.60 -10.02
CA THR A 115 2.05 6.84 -10.26
C THR A 115 3.38 6.79 -9.51
N PHE A 116 4.09 7.91 -9.44
CA PHE A 116 5.27 8.09 -8.60
C PHE A 116 5.03 7.61 -7.16
N ARG A 117 6.04 6.94 -6.60
CA ARG A 117 6.02 6.57 -5.17
C ARG A 117 6.05 7.85 -4.31
N PRO A 118 5.51 7.81 -3.08
CA PRO A 118 5.50 8.96 -2.18
C PRO A 118 6.91 9.46 -1.91
N ALA A 119 7.07 10.78 -1.86
CA ALA A 119 8.34 11.41 -1.45
C ALA A 119 8.73 11.02 -0.02
N ALA A 120 7.73 10.87 0.85
CA ALA A 120 7.85 10.30 2.18
C ALA A 120 6.58 9.52 2.54
N MET A 121 6.73 8.39 3.21
CA MET A 121 5.65 7.61 3.80
C MET A 121 6.15 6.78 4.97
N LEU A 122 5.25 6.22 5.75
CA LEU A 122 5.58 5.29 6.82
C LEU A 122 4.51 4.19 6.90
N ILE A 123 4.90 3.04 7.44
CA ILE A 123 3.99 1.92 7.69
C ILE A 123 3.83 1.79 9.19
N GLU A 124 2.58 1.75 9.66
CA GLU A 124 2.25 1.53 11.07
C GLU A 124 1.47 0.23 11.23
N ARG A 125 1.42 -0.24 12.48
CA ARG A 125 0.54 -1.33 12.89
C ARG A 125 0.01 -1.13 14.30
N SER A 126 -1.12 -1.76 14.56
CA SER A 126 -1.70 -1.89 15.90
C SER A 126 -1.77 -3.37 16.29
N TYR A 127 -1.57 -3.65 17.57
CA TYR A 127 -1.81 -4.97 18.19
C TYR A 127 -2.99 -4.95 19.17
N ASP A 128 -3.65 -3.81 19.33
CA ASP A 128 -4.71 -3.57 20.30
C ASP A 128 -5.97 -3.02 19.62
N PHE A 129 -6.19 -3.45 18.37
CA PHE A 129 -7.36 -3.12 17.55
C PHE A 129 -7.56 -1.61 17.36
N GLY A 130 -6.47 -0.91 17.02
CA GLY A 130 -6.48 0.50 16.62
C GLY A 130 -6.30 1.49 17.79
N LYS A 131 -6.09 1.03 19.02
CA LYS A 131 -5.92 1.93 20.19
C LYS A 131 -4.53 2.57 20.21
N THR A 132 -3.49 1.81 19.91
CA THR A 132 -2.12 2.29 19.78
C THR A 132 -1.49 1.83 18.48
N TRP A 133 -0.60 2.67 17.95
CA TRP A 133 0.06 2.48 16.68
C TRP A 133 1.58 2.52 16.86
N HIS A 134 2.26 1.60 16.20
CA HIS A 134 3.70 1.49 16.21
C HIS A 134 4.22 1.52 14.78
N VAL A 135 5.23 2.32 14.52
CA VAL A 135 5.86 2.40 13.21
C VAL A 135 6.70 1.15 12.96
N TYR A 136 6.47 0.52 11.82
CA TYR A 136 7.30 -0.57 11.31
C TYR A 136 8.53 -0.03 10.57
N LYS A 137 8.33 0.96 9.70
CA LYS A 137 9.40 1.51 8.86
C LYS A 137 8.99 2.87 8.30
N TYR A 138 9.97 3.74 8.15
CA TYR A 138 9.87 4.98 7.37
C TYR A 138 10.49 4.79 5.99
N PHE A 139 9.92 5.44 4.97
CA PHE A 139 10.46 5.50 3.62
C PHE A 139 10.48 6.95 3.17
N ALA A 140 11.62 7.47 2.73
CA ALA A 140 11.69 8.83 2.22
C ALA A 140 12.83 9.02 1.23
N HIS A 141 12.64 9.89 0.24
CA HIS A 141 13.69 10.32 -0.67
C HIS A 141 14.82 11.01 0.10
N SER A 142 14.47 11.85 1.07
CA SER A 142 15.38 12.56 1.97
C SER A 142 15.06 12.22 3.43
N CYS A 143 15.56 11.10 3.94
CA CYS A 143 15.26 10.64 5.31
C CYS A 143 15.57 11.67 6.40
N ARG A 144 16.68 12.41 6.26
CA ARG A 144 17.09 13.44 7.26
C ARG A 144 16.15 14.64 7.30
N GLU A 145 15.44 14.91 6.20
CA GLU A 145 14.51 16.02 6.09
C GLU A 145 13.10 15.61 6.52
N SER A 146 12.61 14.48 6.02
CA SER A 146 11.25 14.01 6.30
C SER A 146 11.10 13.34 7.67
N PHE A 147 12.14 12.62 8.12
CA PHE A 147 12.14 11.86 9.37
C PHE A 147 13.46 12.04 10.13
N PRO A 148 13.76 13.25 10.63
CA PRO A 148 15.06 13.60 11.23
C PRO A 148 15.44 12.74 12.44
N HIS A 149 14.45 12.12 13.10
CA HIS A 149 14.65 11.27 14.28
C HIS A 149 14.87 9.79 13.93
N ALA A 150 14.57 9.37 12.69
CA ALA A 150 14.67 7.97 12.29
C ALA A 150 16.12 7.61 11.91
N PRO A 151 16.72 6.57 12.53
CA PRO A 151 18.04 6.10 12.13
C PRO A 151 18.03 5.54 10.71
N LEU A 152 19.18 5.60 10.02
CA LEU A 152 19.33 5.06 8.66
C LEU A 152 19.78 3.59 8.63
N ILE A 153 20.40 3.13 9.72
CA ILE A 153 21.02 1.81 9.81
C ILE A 153 20.44 1.11 11.02
N ALA A 154 19.94 -0.11 10.80
CA ALA A 154 19.46 -0.98 11.88
C ALA A 154 20.66 -1.66 12.54
N ARG A 155 20.71 -1.63 13.87
CA ARG A 155 21.65 -2.39 14.70
C ARG A 155 21.00 -3.66 15.24
N ASN A 156 19.71 -3.60 15.52
CA ASN A 156 18.89 -4.73 15.94
C ASN A 156 17.73 -4.97 14.97
N ILE A 157 17.14 -6.17 15.03
CA ILE A 157 15.99 -6.53 14.18
C ILE A 157 14.74 -5.71 14.49
N THR A 158 14.67 -5.15 15.70
CA THR A 158 13.56 -4.33 16.19
C THR A 158 13.73 -2.84 15.88
N ASP A 159 14.86 -2.43 15.31
CA ASP A 159 15.13 -1.02 15.07
C ASP A 159 14.24 -0.49 13.93
N VAL A 160 13.51 0.58 14.22
CA VAL A 160 12.70 1.28 13.23
C VAL A 160 13.58 2.30 12.51
N ILE A 161 13.85 2.04 11.23
CA ILE A 161 14.74 2.86 10.41
C ILE A 161 13.98 3.61 9.30
N CYS A 162 14.65 4.60 8.70
CA CYS A 162 14.25 5.19 7.43
C CYS A 162 15.01 4.58 6.25
N ASP A 163 14.28 4.04 5.28
CA ASP A 163 14.80 3.37 4.09
C ASP A 163 14.51 4.21 2.83
N HIS A 164 15.55 4.72 2.18
CA HIS A 164 15.42 5.57 0.99
C HIS A 164 15.36 4.77 -0.32
N ARG A 165 15.63 3.45 -0.30
CA ARG A 165 15.83 2.64 -1.51
C ARG A 165 14.58 2.53 -2.39
N TYR A 166 13.39 2.64 -1.79
CA TYR A 166 12.11 2.60 -2.50
C TYR A 166 11.50 3.98 -2.73
N SER A 167 12.23 5.06 -2.46
CA SER A 167 11.71 6.43 -2.55
C SER A 167 12.34 7.25 -3.66
N GLY A 168 13.02 6.60 -4.61
CA GLY A 168 13.49 7.24 -5.83
C GLY A 168 12.33 7.70 -6.72
N VAL A 169 12.55 8.77 -7.48
CA VAL A 169 11.54 9.33 -8.40
C VAL A 169 11.22 8.34 -9.52
N GLU A 170 12.20 7.64 -10.07
CA GLU A 170 11.94 6.63 -11.10
C GLU A 170 11.63 5.24 -10.50
N PRO A 171 10.69 4.47 -11.07
CA PRO A 171 9.90 4.76 -12.28
C PRO A 171 8.64 5.62 -12.00
N SER A 172 8.11 6.27 -13.04
CA SER A 172 6.88 7.08 -12.94
C SER A 172 5.58 6.26 -12.83
N LYS A 173 5.67 4.94 -13.04
CA LYS A 173 4.56 3.98 -12.92
C LYS A 173 5.10 2.63 -12.45
N ASN A 174 4.27 1.84 -11.79
CA ASN A 174 4.58 0.51 -11.30
C ASN A 174 5.81 0.49 -10.36
N GLY A 175 6.10 1.61 -9.70
CA GLY A 175 7.13 1.67 -8.68
C GLY A 175 6.71 0.88 -7.45
N GLU A 176 7.60 0.05 -6.94
CA GLU A 176 7.31 -0.80 -5.78
C GLU A 176 7.88 -0.20 -4.49
N VAL A 177 7.15 -0.42 -3.39
CA VAL A 177 7.64 -0.30 -2.01
C VAL A 177 7.44 -1.66 -1.34
N ILE A 178 8.54 -2.24 -0.84
CA ILE A 178 8.51 -3.56 -0.20
C ILE A 178 8.99 -3.43 1.24
N TYR A 179 8.15 -3.87 2.17
CA TYR A 179 8.51 -4.06 3.58
C TYR A 179 8.52 -5.54 3.91
N ARG A 180 9.55 -6.01 4.63
CA ARG A 180 9.67 -7.39 5.15
C ARG A 180 9.97 -7.29 6.63
N VAL A 181 9.25 -8.07 7.45
CA VAL A 181 9.46 -8.10 8.91
C VAL A 181 10.84 -8.67 9.25
N LEU A 182 11.28 -9.70 8.52
CA LEU A 182 12.61 -10.29 8.66
C LEU A 182 13.46 -9.92 7.43
N PRO A 183 14.51 -9.09 7.58
CA PRO A 183 15.43 -8.78 6.49
C PRO A 183 16.22 -10.03 6.07
N PRO A 184 16.44 -10.28 4.77
CA PRO A 184 17.13 -11.48 4.30
C PRO A 184 18.60 -11.58 4.73
N ASN A 185 19.20 -10.47 5.19
CA ASN A 185 20.61 -10.38 5.58
C ASN A 185 20.84 -10.58 7.08
N MET A 186 19.81 -11.00 7.82
CA MET A 186 19.86 -11.30 9.26
C MET A 186 19.41 -12.75 9.48
N ASN A 187 20.22 -13.70 9.02
CA ASN A 187 20.16 -15.12 9.38
C ASN A 187 21.48 -15.51 10.04
#